data_AF-A0AAD9MTE2-F1
#
_entry.id   AF-A0AAD9MTE2-F1
#
_cell.length_a   1.000
_cell.length_b   1.000
_cell.length_c   1.000
_cell.angle_alpha   90.00
_cell.angle_beta   90.00
_cell.angle_gamma   90.00
#
_symmetry.space_group_name_H-M   'P 1'
#
loop_
_entity.id
_entity.type
_entity.pdbx_description
1 polymer ?
#
loop_
_entity_poly.entity_id
_entity_poly.type
_entity_poly.pdbx_seq_one_letter_code
_entity_poly.pdbx_strand_id
1 'polypeptide(L)'
;MGCTNDVLPALDRWCSGRRDCSFLVPNDELEKANQNCLKILKMYLQVDYTCYKGTFVVIGAIIGTLVRAFHNLIVNCYAADIKGCGTSNSPWIIVASPGQTITLTLIDFSANSKSPSSCPIVFGYVREVALGINYTICGGRHREGTLYTSTTNNVELYVMPRNKRNKLQFIIEYSTVVMTAVTAGALVLVVVAIVIGVVYIKKYRIRQETKYLTKTYSTLEKNAKFDYERTTLNQMTDNPPIWDGTLIADPRDSSNIRCACATLQMRDSVGMSPERQSLYSSIKSNQ
;
A
#
# COMPACT_ATOMS: atom_id res chain seq x y z
N MET A 1 33.79 -1.51 6.03
CA MET A 1 33.07 -2.79 5.93
C MET A 1 32.00 -2.83 7.02
N GLY A 2 30.73 -2.89 6.64
CA GLY A 2 29.61 -3.17 7.54
C GLY A 2 28.90 -4.44 7.07
N CYS A 3 28.04 -5.02 7.91
CA CYS A 3 27.22 -6.17 7.57
C CYS A 3 25.83 -5.96 8.16
N THR A 4 24.80 -6.11 7.32
CA THR A 4 23.39 -5.82 7.64
C THR A 4 22.55 -7.00 7.19
N ASN A 5 21.54 -7.36 7.98
CA ASN A 5 20.66 -8.49 7.70
C ASN A 5 19.25 -8.22 8.23
N ASP A 6 18.23 -8.73 7.56
CA ASP A 6 16.85 -8.56 8.02
C ASP A 6 16.58 -9.38 9.30
N VAL A 7 16.07 -8.70 10.32
CA VAL A 7 15.63 -9.28 11.61
C VAL A 7 14.15 -9.03 11.88
N LEU A 8 13.43 -8.39 10.95
CA LEU A 8 12.00 -8.10 11.05
C LEU A 8 11.15 -9.35 11.33
N PRO A 9 11.43 -10.55 10.74
CA PRO A 9 10.73 -11.78 11.10
C PRO A 9 10.90 -12.26 12.54
N ALA A 10 11.90 -11.77 13.28
CA ALA A 10 12.04 -12.01 14.73
C ALA A 10 11.34 -10.91 15.54
N LEU A 11 11.58 -9.64 15.18
CA LEU A 11 10.99 -8.48 15.86
C LEU A 11 9.46 -8.43 15.74
N ASP A 12 8.88 -8.85 14.62
CA ASP A 12 7.42 -8.94 14.46
C ASP A 12 6.79 -9.91 15.45
N ARG A 13 7.39 -11.10 15.61
CA ARG A 13 6.92 -12.11 16.56
C ARG A 13 6.99 -11.62 18.00
N TRP A 14 7.95 -10.76 18.34
CA TRP A 14 8.17 -10.25 19.70
C TRP A 14 7.40 -8.96 20.01
N CYS A 15 7.33 -8.01 19.07
CA CYS A 15 6.93 -6.63 19.33
C CYS A 15 5.74 -6.13 18.50
N SER A 16 5.67 -6.47 17.21
CA SER A 16 4.67 -5.85 16.32
C SER A 16 3.23 -6.17 16.74
N GLY A 17 2.37 -5.15 16.67
CA GLY A 17 0.99 -5.22 17.15
C GLY A 17 0.83 -5.27 18.68
N ARG A 18 1.92 -5.24 19.47
CA ARG A 18 1.88 -5.22 20.94
C ARG A 18 1.97 -3.79 21.50
N ARG A 19 1.48 -3.63 22.73
CA ARG A 19 1.54 -2.36 23.49
C ARG A 19 2.89 -2.09 24.14
N ASP A 20 3.63 -3.15 24.42
CA ASP A 20 4.92 -3.13 25.11
C ASP A 20 5.77 -4.29 24.55
N CYS A 21 7.08 -4.09 24.48
CA CYS A 21 8.05 -5.07 24.04
C CYS A 21 9.42 -4.78 24.65
N SER A 22 9.95 -5.75 25.40
CA SER A 22 11.30 -5.70 25.96
C SER A 22 12.03 -6.99 25.62
N PHE A 23 13.23 -6.88 25.03
CA PHE A 23 14.16 -7.97 24.81
C PHE A 23 15.59 -7.46 25.03
N LEU A 24 16.51 -8.37 25.33
CA LEU A 24 17.93 -8.04 25.47
C LEU A 24 18.65 -8.09 24.11
N VAL A 25 19.76 -7.36 24.00
CA VAL A 25 20.70 -7.44 22.88
C VAL A 25 22.10 -7.61 23.50
N PRO A 26 22.89 -8.64 23.12
CA PRO A 26 22.63 -9.67 22.12
C PRO A 26 21.48 -10.65 22.48
N ASN A 27 21.06 -11.43 21.49
CA ASN A 27 20.00 -12.43 21.59
C ASN A 27 20.18 -13.51 20.51
N ASP A 28 20.17 -14.77 20.94
CA ASP A 28 20.21 -15.98 20.12
C ASP A 28 19.46 -15.94 18.78
N GLU A 29 18.21 -15.45 18.74
CA GLU A 29 17.44 -15.42 17.49
C GLU A 29 17.93 -14.34 16.52
N LEU A 30 18.42 -13.20 17.04
CA LEU A 30 19.02 -12.14 16.22
C LEU A 30 20.38 -12.61 15.68
N GLU A 31 21.18 -13.32 16.49
CA GLU A 31 22.44 -13.94 16.04
C GLU A 31 22.19 -15.07 15.02
N LYS A 32 21.13 -15.88 15.21
CA LYS A 32 20.72 -16.92 14.26
C LYS A 32 20.16 -16.35 12.96
N ALA A 33 19.61 -15.14 12.94
CA ALA A 33 19.34 -14.43 11.69
C ALA A 33 20.66 -13.99 11.04
N ASN A 34 21.59 -13.45 11.82
CA ASN A 34 22.83 -12.81 11.36
C ASN A 34 23.96 -13.79 10.94
N GLN A 35 23.64 -15.03 10.54
CA GLN A 35 24.61 -16.08 10.21
C GLN A 35 25.60 -15.72 9.08
N ASN A 36 25.23 -14.78 8.21
CA ASN A 36 26.06 -14.33 7.09
C ASN A 36 27.17 -13.33 7.48
N CYS A 37 27.17 -12.82 8.73
CA CYS A 37 28.13 -11.82 9.18
C CYS A 37 29.29 -12.41 9.99
N LEU A 38 30.46 -11.77 9.92
CA LEU A 38 31.65 -12.20 10.65
C LEU A 38 31.46 -12.03 12.17
N LYS A 39 31.60 -13.13 12.93
CA LYS A 39 31.41 -13.19 14.39
C LYS A 39 32.32 -12.27 15.23
N ILE A 40 33.36 -11.69 14.62
CA ILE A 40 34.25 -10.70 15.26
C ILE A 40 33.64 -9.28 15.29
N LEU A 41 32.61 -9.02 14.49
CA LEU A 41 31.94 -7.72 14.43
C LEU A 41 30.95 -7.59 15.59
N LYS A 42 31.08 -6.53 16.39
CA LYS A 42 30.10 -6.19 17.43
C LYS A 42 28.77 -5.82 16.78
N MET A 43 27.75 -6.64 17.00
CA MET A 43 26.39 -6.36 16.55
C MET A 43 25.78 -5.17 17.32
N TYR A 44 24.98 -4.39 16.61
CA TYR A 44 24.04 -3.42 17.16
C TYR A 44 22.69 -3.62 16.46
N LEU A 45 21.62 -3.08 17.04
CA LEU A 45 20.28 -3.15 16.45
C LEU A 45 19.79 -1.72 16.13
N GLN A 46 19.46 -1.48 14.87
CA GLN A 46 18.73 -0.31 14.41
C GLN A 46 17.27 -0.72 14.14
N VAL A 47 16.31 0.12 14.54
CA VAL A 47 14.87 -0.20 14.49
C VAL A 47 14.04 1.05 14.23
N ASP A 48 13.35 1.07 13.08
CA ASP A 48 12.41 2.12 12.70
C ASP A 48 10.96 1.65 12.88
N TYR A 49 10.13 2.49 13.51
CA TYR A 49 8.78 2.10 13.92
C TYR A 49 7.72 3.20 13.70
N THR A 50 6.54 2.76 13.27
CA THR A 50 5.38 3.61 12.96
C THR A 50 4.24 3.27 13.92
N CYS A 51 3.79 4.23 14.72
CA CYS A 51 2.66 4.02 15.64
C CYS A 51 1.33 4.29 14.91
N TYR A 52 0.48 3.26 14.83
CA TYR A 52 -0.79 3.34 14.11
C TYR A 52 -1.94 3.75 15.05
N LYS A 53 -2.53 4.92 14.81
CA LYS A 53 -3.59 5.50 15.66
C LYS A 53 -4.97 4.91 15.36
N GLY A 54 -5.21 3.67 15.78
CA GLY A 54 -6.50 3.00 15.62
C GLY A 54 -7.67 3.71 16.35
N THR A 55 -8.59 4.30 15.59
CA THR A 55 -9.81 4.98 16.10
C THR A 55 -11.02 4.04 16.11
N PHE A 56 -11.46 3.61 17.29
CA PHE A 56 -12.63 2.73 17.44
C PHE A 56 -13.88 3.52 17.86
N VAL A 57 -14.70 3.91 16.88
CA VAL A 57 -16.01 4.52 17.15
C VAL A 57 -17.03 3.43 17.50
N VAL A 58 -17.31 3.25 18.78
CA VAL A 58 -18.33 2.31 19.27
C VAL A 58 -19.69 3.00 19.27
N ILE A 59 -20.42 2.90 18.17
CA ILE A 59 -21.77 3.47 18.03
C ILE A 59 -22.80 2.45 18.54
N GLY A 60 -23.37 2.72 19.72
CA GLY A 60 -24.48 1.96 20.29
C GLY A 60 -24.07 0.71 21.08
N ALA A 61 -24.73 0.49 22.22
CA ALA A 61 -24.56 -0.70 23.07
C ALA A 61 -25.64 -1.78 22.81
N ILE A 62 -26.27 -1.76 21.63
CA ILE A 62 -27.44 -2.58 21.30
C ILE A 62 -27.13 -3.38 20.02
N ILE A 63 -26.90 -4.69 20.20
CA ILE A 63 -26.86 -5.77 19.20
C ILE A 63 -26.45 -5.32 17.77
N GLY A 64 -25.13 -5.24 17.53
CA GLY A 64 -24.55 -4.90 16.23
C GLY A 64 -23.79 -3.57 16.25
N THR A 65 -22.46 -3.63 16.44
CA THR A 65 -21.64 -2.42 16.52
C THR A 65 -21.38 -1.84 15.13
N LEU A 66 -22.13 -0.81 14.74
CA LEU A 66 -21.95 -0.15 13.44
C LEU A 66 -20.70 0.75 13.44
N VAL A 67 -19.56 0.21 12.97
CA VAL A 67 -18.31 0.95 12.89
C VAL A 67 -18.25 1.77 11.59
N ARG A 68 -18.92 2.93 11.58
CA ARG A 68 -18.68 3.97 10.56
C ARG A 68 -17.30 4.57 10.77
N ALA A 69 -16.29 3.93 10.20
CA ALA A 69 -14.94 4.43 10.16
C ALA A 69 -14.81 5.58 9.14
N PHE A 70 -14.21 6.67 9.59
CA PHE A 70 -13.84 7.81 8.76
C PHE A 70 -12.34 7.69 8.45
N HIS A 71 -12.05 6.99 7.35
CA HIS A 71 -10.71 6.61 6.87
C HIS A 71 -10.01 5.49 7.67
N ASN A 72 -9.20 4.72 6.95
CA ASN A 72 -8.18 3.73 7.36
C ASN A 72 -8.32 3.15 8.79
N LEU A 73 -9.39 2.39 9.03
CA LEU A 73 -9.56 1.65 10.28
C LEU A 73 -8.57 0.50 10.34
N ILE A 74 -7.93 0.37 11.49
CA ILE A 74 -6.91 -0.62 11.77
C ILE A 74 -7.47 -1.66 12.75
N VAL A 75 -7.71 -2.85 12.20
CA VAL A 75 -8.32 -4.01 12.87
C VAL A 75 -7.26 -4.76 13.65
N ASN A 76 -6.97 -4.34 14.88
CA ASN A 76 -6.13 -5.10 15.78
C ASN A 76 -6.97 -6.11 16.58
N CYS A 77 -6.62 -7.40 16.47
CA CYS A 77 -7.15 -8.52 17.26
C CYS A 77 -7.27 -8.27 18.78
N TYR A 78 -6.42 -7.42 19.38
CA TYR A 78 -6.51 -7.01 20.78
C TYR A 78 -7.83 -6.30 21.13
N ALA A 79 -8.42 -5.54 20.19
CA ALA A 79 -9.73 -4.92 20.37
C ALA A 79 -10.85 -5.97 20.45
N ALA A 80 -10.70 -7.10 19.75
CA ALA A 80 -11.67 -8.19 19.78
C ALA A 80 -11.64 -8.96 21.11
N ASP A 81 -10.46 -9.34 21.59
CA ASP A 81 -10.31 -10.11 22.84
C ASP A 81 -10.93 -9.41 24.07
N ILE A 82 -10.90 -8.06 24.12
CA ILE A 82 -11.28 -7.29 25.32
C ILE A 82 -12.67 -6.65 25.23
N LYS A 83 -13.14 -6.26 24.04
CA LYS A 83 -14.48 -5.66 23.86
C LYS A 83 -15.51 -6.63 23.27
N GLY A 84 -15.11 -7.84 22.86
CA GLY A 84 -15.99 -8.79 22.16
C GLY A 84 -16.36 -8.40 20.73
N CYS A 85 -15.90 -7.25 20.24
CA CYS A 85 -16.11 -6.78 18.88
C CYS A 85 -15.38 -7.71 17.88
N GLY A 86 -15.99 -8.00 16.73
CA GLY A 86 -15.41 -8.84 15.68
C GLY A 86 -15.68 -10.32 15.87
N THR A 87 -16.27 -10.71 17.00
CA THR A 87 -16.76 -12.08 17.20
C THR A 87 -17.99 -12.36 16.32
N SER A 88 -18.39 -13.63 16.24
CA SER A 88 -19.64 -14.07 15.59
C SER A 88 -20.89 -13.28 15.99
N ASN A 89 -20.89 -12.73 17.21
CA ASN A 89 -22.06 -12.09 17.82
C ASN A 89 -22.03 -10.56 17.70
N SER A 90 -20.94 -9.97 17.21
CA SER A 90 -20.78 -8.52 17.03
C SER A 90 -19.68 -8.24 15.98
N PRO A 91 -19.86 -8.63 14.70
CA PRO A 91 -18.88 -8.39 13.64
C PRO A 91 -18.57 -6.89 13.45
N TRP A 92 -17.45 -6.58 12.79
CA TRP A 92 -17.14 -5.20 12.43
C TRP A 92 -17.80 -4.91 11.09
N ILE A 93 -18.81 -4.06 11.08
CA ILE A 93 -19.55 -3.68 9.87
C ILE A 93 -18.83 -2.50 9.22
N ILE A 94 -18.17 -2.74 8.09
CA ILE A 94 -17.42 -1.73 7.33
C ILE A 94 -18.31 -1.27 6.17
N VAL A 95 -18.74 0.00 6.21
CA VAL A 95 -19.65 0.59 5.21
C VAL A 95 -18.96 1.71 4.45
N ALA A 96 -18.92 1.59 3.13
CA ALA A 96 -18.48 2.61 2.19
C ALA A 96 -19.68 3.32 1.53
N SER A 97 -19.44 4.41 0.80
CA SER A 97 -20.50 5.07 0.03
C SER A 97 -20.98 4.21 -1.14
N PRO A 98 -22.23 4.33 -1.61
CA PRO A 98 -22.67 3.65 -2.84
C PRO A 98 -21.74 3.96 -4.02
N GLY A 99 -21.35 2.93 -4.78
CA GLY A 99 -20.35 3.05 -5.85
C GLY A 99 -18.89 3.03 -5.39
N GLN A 100 -18.61 2.82 -4.10
CA GLN A 100 -17.27 2.52 -3.59
C GLN A 100 -17.10 1.02 -3.29
N THR A 101 -15.93 0.51 -3.62
CA THR A 101 -15.42 -0.82 -3.23
C THR A 101 -14.55 -0.68 -1.99
N ILE A 102 -14.59 -1.69 -1.10
CA ILE A 102 -13.77 -1.82 0.10
C ILE A 102 -12.64 -2.80 -0.19
N THR A 103 -11.39 -2.33 -0.15
CA THR A 103 -10.20 -3.19 -0.24
C THR A 103 -9.61 -3.38 1.16
N LEU A 104 -9.45 -4.64 1.56
CA LEU A 104 -8.83 -5.03 2.83
C LEU A 104 -7.39 -5.48 2.58
N THR A 105 -6.45 -5.00 3.41
CA THR A 105 -5.04 -5.39 3.41
C THR A 105 -4.70 -6.01 4.76
N LEU A 106 -4.13 -7.20 4.76
CA LEU A 106 -3.67 -7.90 5.96
C LEU A 106 -2.19 -7.59 6.20
N ILE A 107 -1.86 -7.17 7.43
CA ILE A 107 -0.50 -7.09 7.96
C ILE A 107 -0.37 -8.16 9.04
N ASP A 108 0.44 -9.19 8.79
CA ASP A 108 0.54 -10.42 9.57
C ASP A 108 1.93 -10.55 10.23
N PHE A 109 1.95 -10.39 11.55
CA PHE A 109 3.16 -10.51 12.37
C PHE A 109 3.51 -11.97 12.75
N SER A 110 2.83 -12.93 12.13
CA SER A 110 3.06 -14.38 12.23
C SER A 110 3.44 -15.05 10.89
N ALA A 111 3.81 -14.23 9.89
CA ALA A 111 4.40 -14.70 8.64
C ALA A 111 5.65 -15.59 8.85
N ASN A 112 5.97 -16.42 7.85
CA ASN A 112 6.96 -17.51 7.88
C ASN A 112 6.51 -18.80 8.59
N SER A 113 5.19 -19.05 8.67
CA SER A 113 4.64 -20.35 9.07
C SER A 113 4.91 -21.40 8.00
N LYS A 114 5.72 -22.42 8.33
CA LYS A 114 6.12 -23.51 7.40
C LYS A 114 5.02 -24.58 7.18
N SER A 115 3.73 -24.24 7.38
CA SER A 115 2.64 -25.19 7.10
C SER A 115 2.50 -25.41 5.59
N PRO A 116 2.38 -26.66 5.12
CA PRO A 116 2.08 -26.96 3.71
C PRO A 116 0.62 -26.66 3.32
N SER A 117 -0.26 -26.32 4.28
CA SER A 117 -1.66 -26.01 3.99
C SER A 117 -1.83 -24.74 3.14
N SER A 118 -2.91 -24.70 2.35
CA SER A 118 -3.35 -23.50 1.61
C SER A 118 -3.55 -22.30 2.53
N CYS A 119 -4.09 -22.56 3.73
CA CYS A 119 -4.29 -21.61 4.81
C CYS A 119 -3.50 -22.10 6.05
N PRO A 120 -2.26 -21.63 6.29
CA PRO A 120 -1.47 -21.98 7.48
C PRO A 120 -2.12 -21.55 8.80
N ILE A 121 -2.79 -20.41 8.78
CA ILE A 121 -3.39 -19.74 9.94
C ILE A 121 -4.73 -19.17 9.47
N VAL A 122 -5.82 -19.44 10.20
CA VAL A 122 -7.12 -18.79 9.97
C VAL A 122 -7.29 -17.68 10.99
N PHE A 123 -7.47 -16.44 10.54
CA PHE A 123 -7.74 -15.30 11.42
C PHE A 123 -9.24 -14.99 11.56
N GLY A 124 -10.06 -15.40 10.59
CA GLY A 124 -11.42 -14.87 10.47
C GLY A 124 -12.09 -15.19 9.14
N TYR A 125 -13.16 -14.47 8.83
CA TYR A 125 -13.78 -14.41 7.51
C TYR A 125 -14.41 -13.04 7.24
N VAL A 126 -14.45 -12.66 5.97
CA VAL A 126 -15.21 -11.50 5.45
C VAL A 126 -16.54 -12.02 4.90
N ARG A 127 -17.63 -11.27 5.06
CA ARG A 127 -18.96 -11.65 4.57
C ARG A 127 -19.65 -10.48 3.87
N GLU A 128 -20.10 -10.72 2.64
CA GLU A 128 -20.96 -9.78 1.88
C GLU A 128 -22.41 -10.25 1.95
N VAL A 129 -23.17 -9.76 2.93
CA VAL A 129 -24.54 -10.23 3.23
C VAL A 129 -25.46 -10.17 2.01
N ALA A 130 -25.35 -9.13 1.18
CA ALA A 130 -26.19 -8.93 0.00
C ALA A 130 -25.89 -9.91 -1.15
N LEU A 131 -24.73 -10.59 -1.13
CA LEU A 131 -24.31 -11.56 -2.15
C LEU A 131 -24.17 -13.00 -1.60
N GLY A 132 -24.31 -13.19 -0.29
CA GLY A 132 -24.10 -14.48 0.38
C GLY A 132 -22.63 -14.97 0.39
N ILE A 133 -21.68 -14.14 -0.04
CA ILE A 133 -20.26 -14.51 -0.15
C ILE A 133 -19.63 -14.52 1.25
N ASN A 134 -18.91 -15.60 1.58
CA ASN A 134 -18.03 -15.70 2.73
C ASN A 134 -16.59 -15.98 2.23
N TYR A 135 -15.62 -15.20 2.67
CA TYR A 135 -14.20 -15.33 2.30
C TYR A 135 -13.31 -15.54 3.53
N THR A 136 -12.63 -16.67 3.61
CA THR A 136 -11.77 -17.04 4.77
C THR A 136 -10.49 -16.22 4.80
N ILE A 137 -10.17 -15.62 5.95
CA ILE A 137 -8.97 -14.81 6.16
C ILE A 137 -7.81 -15.70 6.56
N CYS A 138 -6.81 -15.80 5.68
CA CYS A 138 -5.65 -16.68 5.82
C CYS A 138 -4.34 -15.90 6.05
N GLY A 139 -3.52 -16.40 6.98
CA GLY A 139 -2.21 -15.86 7.33
C GLY A 139 -1.08 -16.91 7.31
N GLY A 140 0.09 -16.50 7.81
CA GLY A 140 1.30 -17.28 7.97
C GLY A 140 2.27 -17.23 6.78
N ARG A 141 1.85 -16.69 5.62
CA ARG A 141 2.62 -16.74 4.35
C ARG A 141 3.42 -15.48 4.08
N HIS A 142 2.76 -14.34 4.04
CA HIS A 142 3.36 -13.04 3.71
C HIS A 142 3.08 -12.05 4.83
N ARG A 143 4.03 -11.14 5.08
CA ARG A 143 3.91 -10.10 6.12
C ARG A 143 2.82 -9.09 5.80
N GLU A 144 2.61 -8.80 4.52
CA GLU A 144 1.67 -7.81 4.03
C GLU A 144 1.06 -8.30 2.72
N GLY A 145 -0.21 -8.01 2.48
CA GLY A 145 -0.86 -8.29 1.20
C GLY A 145 -2.34 -7.94 1.17
N THR A 146 -2.84 -7.65 -0.04
CA THR A 146 -4.29 -7.48 -0.26
C THR A 146 -5.01 -8.79 0.05
N LEU A 147 -5.90 -8.72 1.03
CA LEU A 147 -6.65 -9.84 1.58
C LEU A 147 -7.97 -10.06 0.82
N TYR A 148 -8.70 -8.97 0.56
CA TYR A 148 -10.03 -9.01 -0.03
C TYR A 148 -10.32 -7.70 -0.76
N THR A 149 -11.22 -7.73 -1.75
CA THR A 149 -11.73 -6.54 -2.42
C THR A 149 -13.21 -6.78 -2.70
N SER A 150 -14.06 -5.91 -2.15
CA SER A 150 -15.51 -6.15 -2.11
C SER A 150 -16.21 -5.81 -3.43
N THR A 151 -17.30 -6.52 -3.69
CA THR A 151 -18.22 -6.23 -4.81
C THR A 151 -19.31 -5.23 -4.38
N THR A 152 -19.71 -5.23 -3.12
CA THR A 152 -20.66 -4.26 -2.53
C THR A 152 -19.95 -3.24 -1.62
N ASN A 153 -20.66 -2.17 -1.27
CA ASN A 153 -20.17 -1.12 -0.37
C ASN A 153 -20.37 -1.45 1.12
N ASN A 154 -20.63 -2.71 1.50
CA ASN A 154 -20.85 -3.10 2.89
C ASN A 154 -20.33 -4.52 3.16
N VAL A 155 -19.33 -4.67 4.04
CA VAL A 155 -18.78 -5.97 4.44
C VAL A 155 -18.82 -6.17 5.95
N GLU A 156 -19.18 -7.37 6.39
CA GLU A 156 -19.05 -7.81 7.77
C GLU A 156 -17.70 -8.52 7.95
N LEU A 157 -16.87 -8.04 8.86
CA LEU A 157 -15.59 -8.63 9.21
C LEU A 157 -15.69 -9.40 10.53
N TYR A 158 -15.43 -10.71 10.45
CA TYR A 158 -15.40 -11.63 11.58
C TYR A 158 -13.96 -12.06 11.87
N VAL A 159 -13.58 -12.03 13.14
CA VAL A 159 -12.29 -12.49 13.69
C VAL A 159 -12.56 -13.71 14.56
N MET A 160 -11.78 -14.78 14.37
CA MET A 160 -11.88 -15.97 15.22
C MET A 160 -11.27 -15.69 16.60
N PRO A 161 -11.91 -16.13 17.70
CA PRO A 161 -11.40 -15.90 19.05
C PRO A 161 -10.05 -16.58 19.26
N ARG A 162 -9.12 -15.93 19.95
CA ARG A 162 -7.77 -16.47 20.16
C ARG A 162 -7.79 -17.82 20.89
N ASN A 163 -7.24 -18.84 20.24
CA ASN A 163 -6.80 -20.05 20.93
C ASN A 163 -5.64 -19.66 21.87
N LYS A 164 -5.72 -20.04 23.16
CA LYS A 164 -4.75 -19.70 24.22
C LYS A 164 -3.29 -20.04 23.86
N ARG A 165 -3.05 -21.02 22.98
CA ARG A 165 -1.70 -21.40 22.50
C ARG A 165 -1.14 -20.43 21.45
N ASN A 166 -2.00 -19.78 20.67
CA ASN A 166 -1.62 -19.02 19.48
C ASN A 166 -1.91 -17.53 19.69
N LYS A 167 -0.99 -16.81 20.37
CA LYS A 167 -1.04 -15.34 20.57
C LYS A 167 -0.67 -14.56 19.30
N LEU A 168 -1.31 -14.91 18.19
CA LEU A 168 -1.07 -14.32 16.87
C LEU A 168 -1.48 -12.85 16.88
N GLN A 169 -0.61 -11.97 16.40
CA GLN A 169 -0.88 -10.54 16.24
C GLN A 169 -1.03 -10.24 14.74
N PHE A 170 -2.07 -9.51 14.37
CA PHE A 170 -2.28 -9.01 13.02
C PHE A 170 -3.00 -7.67 13.05
N ILE A 171 -2.90 -6.94 11.95
CA ILE A 171 -3.70 -5.77 11.60
C ILE A 171 -4.41 -6.09 10.28
N ILE A 172 -5.69 -5.74 10.14
CA ILE A 172 -6.29 -5.52 8.82
C ILE A 172 -6.52 -4.03 8.67
N GLU A 173 -5.98 -3.44 7.62
CA GLU A 173 -6.33 -2.09 7.17
C GLU A 173 -7.44 -2.18 6.12
N TYR A 174 -8.32 -1.19 6.03
CA TYR A 174 -9.22 -1.01 4.89
C TYR A 174 -8.98 0.32 4.19
N SER A 175 -9.16 0.32 2.88
CA SER A 175 -9.27 1.51 2.03
C SER A 175 -10.56 1.44 1.22
N THR A 176 -11.10 2.59 0.82
CA THR A 176 -12.22 2.65 -0.13
C THR A 176 -11.75 3.24 -1.45
N VAL A 177 -12.10 2.57 -2.54
CA VAL A 177 -11.84 3.01 -3.91
C VAL A 177 -13.18 3.35 -4.54
N VAL A 178 -13.33 4.57 -5.06
CA VAL A 178 -14.49 4.93 -5.88
C VAL A 178 -14.38 4.13 -7.17
N MET A 179 -15.34 3.24 -7.43
CA MET A 179 -15.37 2.47 -8.67
C MET A 179 -15.90 3.37 -9.79
N THR A 180 -15.01 4.20 -10.33
CA THR A 180 -15.32 5.09 -11.45
C THR A 180 -15.62 4.26 -12.70
N ALA A 181 -16.90 3.97 -12.94
CA ALA A 181 -17.42 3.28 -14.14
C ALA A 181 -17.05 3.98 -15.47
N VAL A 182 -16.44 5.16 -15.38
CA VAL A 182 -15.90 5.99 -16.45
C VAL A 182 -14.85 5.26 -17.30
N THR A 183 -14.03 4.35 -16.74
CA THR A 183 -12.88 3.79 -17.47
C THR A 183 -13.26 3.04 -18.75
N ALA A 184 -14.31 2.21 -18.73
CA ALA A 184 -14.76 1.49 -19.93
C ALA A 184 -15.28 2.45 -21.01
N GLY A 185 -16.17 3.39 -20.65
CA GLY A 185 -16.72 4.36 -21.58
C GLY A 185 -15.68 5.34 -22.13
N ALA A 186 -14.79 5.84 -21.27
CA ALA A 186 -13.72 6.75 -21.65
C ALA A 186 -12.66 6.06 -22.51
N LEU A 187 -12.28 4.81 -22.23
CA LEU A 187 -11.38 4.05 -23.10
C LEU A 187 -12.00 3.82 -24.48
N VAL A 188 -13.30 3.49 -24.57
CA VAL A 188 -14.00 3.37 -25.86
C VAL A 188 -13.98 4.71 -26.61
N LEU A 189 -14.29 5.84 -25.95
CA LEU A 189 -14.25 7.16 -26.57
C LEU A 189 -12.83 7.57 -27.02
N VAL A 190 -11.80 7.29 -26.22
CA VAL A 190 -10.39 7.55 -26.56
C VAL A 190 -9.94 6.69 -27.75
N VAL A 191 -10.28 5.39 -27.76
CA VAL A 191 -9.96 4.50 -28.89
C VAL A 191 -10.69 4.95 -30.16
N VAL A 192 -11.97 5.32 -30.07
CA VAL A 192 -12.73 5.88 -31.21
C VAL A 192 -12.11 7.19 -31.70
N ALA A 193 -11.71 8.09 -30.82
CA ALA A 193 -11.03 9.34 -31.19
C ALA A 193 -9.67 9.09 -31.88
N ILE A 194 -8.88 8.12 -31.39
CA ILE A 194 -7.61 7.71 -32.01
C ILE A 194 -7.86 7.12 -33.41
N VAL A 195 -8.85 6.23 -33.57
CA VAL A 195 -9.20 5.65 -34.88
C VAL A 195 -9.67 6.72 -35.86
N ILE A 196 -10.54 7.64 -35.44
CA ILE A 196 -10.98 8.78 -36.26
C ILE A 196 -9.78 9.66 -36.64
N GLY A 197 -8.87 9.94 -35.70
CA GLY A 197 -7.64 10.70 -35.93
C GLY A 197 -6.75 10.05 -36.99
N VAL A 198 -6.49 8.74 -36.89
CA VAL A 198 -5.70 7.97 -37.87
C VAL A 198 -6.35 7.98 -39.25
N VAL A 199 -7.67 7.83 -39.33
CA VAL A 199 -8.43 7.94 -40.59
C VAL A 199 -8.33 9.34 -41.19
N TYR A 200 -8.45 10.38 -40.36
CA TYR A 200 -8.36 11.78 -40.80
C TYR A 200 -6.94 12.13 -41.28
N ILE A 201 -5.90 11.67 -40.59
CA ILE A 201 -4.49 11.83 -40.99
C ILE A 201 -4.21 11.14 -42.33
N LYS A 202 -4.68 9.90 -42.53
CA LYS A 202 -4.58 9.21 -43.83
C LYS A 202 -5.30 9.99 -44.94
N LYS A 203 -6.54 10.44 -44.70
CA LYS A 203 -7.31 11.23 -45.66
C LYS A 203 -6.65 12.59 -45.98
N TYR A 204 -6.00 13.21 -44.99
CA TYR A 204 -5.28 14.46 -45.18
C TYR A 204 -3.97 14.28 -45.96
N ARG A 205 -3.21 13.20 -45.71
CA ARG A 205 -2.01 12.85 -46.49
C ARG A 205 -2.35 12.68 -47.98
N ILE A 206 -3.36 11.88 -48.30
CA ILE A 206 -3.84 11.70 -49.69
C ILE A 206 -4.25 13.04 -50.32
N ARG A 207 -4.87 13.94 -49.54
CA ARG A 207 -5.27 15.29 -50.00
C ARG A 207 -4.09 16.27 -50.14
N GLN A 208 -2.95 15.99 -49.51
CA GLN A 208 -1.70 16.71 -49.74
C GLN A 208 -0.97 16.15 -50.97
N GLU A 209 -0.82 14.83 -51.09
CA GLU A 209 -0.19 14.17 -52.24
C GLU A 209 -0.87 14.56 -53.57
N THR A 210 -2.21 14.60 -53.61
CA THR A 210 -2.97 15.08 -54.78
C THR A 210 -2.81 16.58 -55.06
N LYS A 211 -2.61 17.41 -54.03
CA LYS A 211 -2.25 18.84 -54.18
C LYS A 211 -0.82 19.02 -54.68
N TYR A 212 0.12 18.21 -54.22
CA TYR A 212 1.49 18.20 -54.73
C TYR A 212 1.52 17.73 -56.19
N LEU A 213 0.83 16.65 -56.56
CA LEU A 213 0.74 16.19 -57.96
C LEU A 213 0.17 17.25 -58.91
N THR A 214 -0.94 17.89 -58.55
CA THR A 214 -1.52 18.98 -59.37
C THR A 214 -0.61 20.20 -59.42
N LYS A 215 0.04 20.57 -58.31
CA LYS A 215 1.03 21.66 -58.32
C LYS A 215 2.25 21.32 -59.17
N THR A 216 2.80 20.11 -59.07
CA THR A 216 3.94 19.63 -59.88
C THR A 216 3.63 19.64 -61.36
N TYR A 217 2.41 19.27 -61.80
CA TYR A 217 1.99 19.47 -63.19
C TYR A 217 2.05 20.95 -63.61
N SER A 218 1.41 21.84 -62.85
CA SER A 218 1.44 23.29 -63.10
C SER A 218 2.81 23.98 -62.90
N THR A 219 3.81 23.23 -62.38
CA THR A 219 5.17 23.72 -62.13
C THR A 219 6.15 23.12 -63.13
N LEU A 220 5.93 21.90 -63.66
CA LEU A 220 6.63 21.38 -64.84
C LEU A 220 6.45 22.31 -66.05
N GLU A 221 5.24 22.86 -66.21
CA GLU A 221 4.89 23.86 -67.23
C GLU A 221 5.61 25.22 -67.04
N LYS A 222 6.18 25.49 -65.86
CA LYS A 222 6.77 26.80 -65.51
C LYS A 222 8.27 26.76 -65.18
N ASN A 223 8.76 25.62 -64.70
CA ASN A 223 10.13 25.39 -64.25
C ASN A 223 10.97 24.60 -65.28
N ALA A 224 10.57 24.62 -66.55
CA ALA A 224 11.51 24.54 -67.68
C ALA A 224 12.39 25.82 -67.80
N LYS A 225 12.46 26.62 -66.72
CA LYS A 225 13.15 27.90 -66.60
C LYS A 225 13.55 28.08 -65.13
N PHE A 226 14.76 28.61 -64.92
CA PHE A 226 15.41 28.93 -63.64
C PHE A 226 15.93 27.77 -62.76
N ASP A 227 17.23 27.55 -62.98
CA ASP A 227 18.28 27.05 -62.09
C ASP A 227 18.27 27.46 -60.59
N TYR A 228 19.07 26.70 -59.83
CA TYR A 228 19.89 27.04 -58.64
C TYR A 228 19.44 28.17 -57.67
N GLU A 229 19.39 27.84 -56.36
CA GLU A 229 20.49 28.25 -55.45
C GLU A 229 20.58 27.41 -54.14
N ARG A 230 21.29 27.91 -53.10
CA ARG A 230 21.92 27.15 -52.00
C ARG A 230 21.26 27.24 -50.60
N THR A 231 21.53 26.20 -49.79
CA THR A 231 22.02 26.15 -48.37
C THR A 231 21.63 27.33 -47.43
N THR A 232 21.17 27.13 -46.18
CA THR A 232 21.99 26.74 -45.00
C THR A 232 21.27 26.07 -43.80
N LEU A 233 22.11 25.52 -42.91
CA LEU A 233 21.87 24.89 -41.59
C LEU A 233 21.43 25.87 -40.48
N ASN A 234 20.74 25.36 -39.43
CA ASN A 234 20.82 25.65 -37.96
C ASN A 234 19.61 24.94 -37.27
N GLN A 235 19.62 24.18 -36.16
CA GLN A 235 20.43 23.99 -34.92
C GLN A 235 19.84 24.70 -33.66
N MET A 236 19.93 24.05 -32.48
CA MET A 236 19.54 24.52 -31.10
C MET A 236 18.01 24.60 -30.80
N THR A 237 17.43 24.56 -29.58
CA THR A 237 17.75 24.25 -28.14
C THR A 237 16.40 24.29 -27.32
N ASP A 238 16.16 23.83 -26.07
CA ASP A 238 16.93 23.09 -25.02
C ASP A 238 15.98 22.21 -24.12
N ASN A 239 16.26 22.07 -22.80
CA ASN A 239 15.68 21.19 -21.77
C ASN A 239 14.49 21.77 -20.95
N PRO A 240 13.79 20.94 -20.12
CA PRO A 240 12.59 21.34 -19.36
C PRO A 240 12.85 21.79 -17.89
N PRO A 241 11.88 22.46 -17.24
CA PRO A 241 11.94 22.83 -15.82
C PRO A 241 11.47 21.71 -14.86
N ILE A 242 12.10 21.67 -13.68
CA ILE A 242 11.78 20.79 -12.54
C ILE A 242 10.83 21.52 -11.57
N TRP A 243 9.99 20.77 -10.86
CA TRP A 243 9.28 21.26 -9.67
C TRP A 243 9.51 20.35 -8.48
N ASP A 244 9.99 20.94 -7.37
CA ASP A 244 10.11 20.32 -6.05
C ASP A 244 8.96 20.81 -5.14
N GLY A 245 8.60 20.05 -4.12
CA GLY A 245 7.38 20.26 -3.34
C GLY A 245 7.41 19.61 -1.96
N THR A 246 8.07 20.27 -1.01
CA THR A 246 8.09 19.85 0.40
C THR A 246 6.79 20.27 1.12
N LEU A 247 6.22 19.38 1.95
CA LEU A 247 5.07 19.69 2.81
C LEU A 247 5.45 19.58 4.29
N ILE A 248 5.08 20.62 5.05
CA ILE A 248 5.28 20.72 6.50
C ILE A 248 3.92 20.47 7.19
N ALA A 249 3.91 19.74 8.31
CA ALA A 249 2.72 19.45 9.10
C ALA A 249 2.76 20.18 10.46
N ASP A 250 1.64 20.81 10.84
CA ASP A 250 1.47 21.55 12.11
C ASP A 250 0.89 20.65 13.23
N PRO A 251 1.55 20.51 14.39
CA PRO A 251 1.08 19.65 15.47
C PRO A 251 0.21 20.41 16.49
N ARG A 252 -1.12 20.44 16.31
CA ARG A 252 -2.02 21.01 17.34
C ARG A 252 -3.46 20.45 17.41
N ASP A 253 -3.60 19.22 17.91
CA ASP A 253 -4.81 18.81 18.66
C ASP A 253 -4.42 17.83 19.78
N SER A 254 -4.96 18.06 20.99
CA SER A 254 -4.66 17.31 22.21
C SER A 254 -5.95 16.89 22.92
N SER A 255 -6.55 15.79 22.49
CA SER A 255 -7.69 15.15 23.14
C SER A 255 -7.42 13.66 23.40
N ASN A 256 -8.08 13.09 24.43
CA ASN A 256 -7.72 11.81 25.06
C ASN A 256 -7.85 10.58 24.14
N ILE A 257 -6.80 10.26 23.37
CA ILE A 257 -6.71 9.05 22.54
C ILE A 257 -5.49 8.23 22.96
N ARG A 258 -5.74 7.18 23.75
CA ARG A 258 -4.72 6.18 24.11
C ARG A 258 -4.41 5.32 22.88
N CYS A 259 -3.33 5.67 22.19
CA CYS A 259 -2.89 5.03 20.95
C CYS A 259 -2.58 3.54 21.13
N ALA A 260 -2.63 2.77 20.04
CA ALA A 260 -2.48 1.32 20.07
C ALA A 260 -1.46 0.81 19.04
N CYS A 261 -0.24 0.60 19.55
CA CYS A 261 0.82 -0.23 18.97
C CYS A 261 1.65 0.39 17.83
N ALA A 262 2.95 0.11 17.91
CA ALA A 262 3.90 0.34 16.84
C ALA A 262 3.96 -0.89 15.91
N THR A 263 4.10 -0.60 14.62
CA THR A 263 4.52 -1.56 13.59
C THR A 263 5.91 -1.15 13.15
N LEU A 264 6.88 -2.06 13.23
CA LEU A 264 8.19 -1.79 12.63
C LEU A 264 8.09 -1.84 11.10
N GLN A 265 8.74 -0.90 10.42
CA GLN A 265 8.89 -0.93 8.97
C GLN A 265 10.25 -0.35 8.62
N MET A 266 11.20 -1.24 8.34
CA MET A 266 12.52 -0.85 7.87
C MET A 266 12.44 -0.41 6.41
N ARG A 267 13.19 0.63 6.06
CA ARG A 267 13.53 1.00 4.67
C ARG A 267 15.04 0.88 4.50
N ASP A 268 15.49 0.54 3.29
CA ASP A 268 16.91 0.58 2.95
C ASP A 268 17.42 2.03 2.94
N SER A 269 17.95 2.50 4.07
CA SER A 269 18.58 3.81 4.19
C SER A 269 19.99 3.78 3.60
N VAL A 270 20.11 4.03 2.29
CA VAL A 270 21.40 4.14 1.60
C VAL A 270 22.13 5.41 2.05
N GLY A 271 23.07 5.24 2.99
CA GLY A 271 24.14 6.20 3.28
C GLY A 271 23.92 7.10 4.50
N MET A 272 24.54 6.72 5.63
CA MET A 272 24.95 7.68 6.66
C MET A 272 26.25 7.22 7.35
N SER A 273 27.06 8.18 7.80
CA SER A 273 28.39 7.92 8.37
C SER A 273 28.32 7.52 9.86
N PRO A 274 29.11 6.54 10.34
CA PRO A 274 29.03 6.08 11.71
C PRO A 274 29.91 6.89 12.67
N GLU A 275 29.32 7.83 13.42
CA GLU A 275 29.96 8.41 14.61
C GLU A 275 29.11 8.24 15.88
N ARG A 276 29.62 7.37 16.77
CA ARG A 276 29.32 7.19 18.20
C ARG A 276 27.91 7.57 18.72
N GLN A 277 27.16 6.54 19.13
CA GLN A 277 26.76 6.45 20.55
C GLN A 277 26.39 5.03 20.98
N SER A 278 26.61 4.74 22.27
CA SER A 278 26.16 3.52 22.95
C SER A 278 25.06 3.90 23.95
N LEU A 279 23.85 3.35 23.79
CA LEU A 279 22.72 3.63 24.67
C LEU A 279 21.88 2.38 24.94
N TYR A 280 21.31 2.31 26.15
CA TYR A 280 20.35 1.27 26.54
C TYR A 280 19.01 1.48 25.82
N SER A 281 18.51 0.46 25.11
CA SER A 281 17.17 0.46 24.52
C SER A 281 16.09 0.16 25.56
N SER A 282 15.86 1.09 26.49
CA SER A 282 14.71 1.03 27.42
C SER A 282 13.54 1.87 26.90
N ILE A 283 12.62 1.23 26.17
CA ILE A 283 11.36 1.85 25.73
C ILE A 283 10.42 1.97 26.95
N LYS A 284 10.57 3.05 27.73
CA LYS A 284 9.59 3.41 28.77
C LYS A 284 8.44 4.19 28.16
N SER A 285 7.28 3.55 28.06
CA SER A 285 6.00 4.27 27.98
C SER A 285 5.78 4.98 29.31
N ASN A 286 5.95 6.30 29.36
CA ASN A 286 5.54 7.09 30.51
C ASN A 286 4.00 7.04 30.68
N GLN A 287 3.54 7.23 31.92
CA GLN A 287 2.13 7.12 32.34
C GLN A 287 1.33 8.40 32.12
#